data_AF-A0A349INB4-F1
#
_entry.id   AF-A0A349INB4-F1
#
_cell.length_a   1.000
_cell.length_b   1.000
_cell.length_c   1.000
_cell.angle_alpha   90.00
_cell.angle_beta   90.00
_cell.angle_gamma   90.00
#
_symmetry.space_group_name_H-M   'P 1'
#
loop_
_entity.id
_entity.type
_entity.pdbx_description
1 polymer ?
#
loop_
_entity_poly.entity_id
_entity_poly.type
_entity_poly.pdbx_seq_one_letter_code
_entity_poly.pdbx_strand_id
1 'polypeptide(L)'
;LQVMHQVENTGLAALIKVTGLYEQPHINSYHLGFILGPCINAGGRLRSAKIAMELFLTQDPAEAMEKAVKLKELNDSRKNMTKDACDMAYAQVEEQYMRYPVLVVYLPELHESLAGIVAGRLREKYYRPSFVITNAEDSDDGIAMAKGSGRSIDGYPMADKLQEVSSLLTKFGGHPLAAGFSLPRANIEEFRLQLNQKNGLTKEQLNEKIWIDVPMPCDYVSEKLVHDFEKLEPFGQGNEKPKFAEKGLFIADLRILGKNRNCVKFTLRSRSGSFINAILFADGDRFLTERGNQSVMDIIYYPVINEYNGNRTLQMVISDYQLHEA
;
A
#
# COMPACT_ATOMS: atom_id res chain seq x y z
N LEU A 1 16.19 10.42 12.28
CA LEU A 1 14.92 10.76 12.97
C LEU A 1 15.13 11.79 14.07
N GLN A 2 16.07 11.61 15.00
CA GLN A 2 16.32 12.58 16.08
C GLN A 2 16.61 14.01 15.57
N VAL A 3 17.41 14.16 14.51
CA VAL A 3 17.71 15.46 13.86
C VAL A 3 16.49 16.09 13.16
N MET A 4 15.44 15.32 12.86
CA MET A 4 14.18 15.85 12.29
C MET A 4 13.37 16.69 13.29
N HIS A 5 13.75 16.71 14.58
CA HIS A 5 13.15 17.63 15.56
C HIS A 5 13.85 19.01 15.55
N GLN A 6 15.02 19.12 14.92
CA GLN A 6 15.81 20.34 14.79
C GLN A 6 16.04 20.64 13.30
N VAL A 7 14.96 20.74 12.53
CA VAL A 7 15.07 20.96 11.09
C VAL A 7 15.56 22.38 10.81
N GLU A 8 16.83 22.47 10.42
CA GLU A 8 17.44 23.72 9.96
C GLU A 8 17.14 24.02 8.49
N ASN A 9 16.83 22.99 7.68
CA ASN A 9 16.52 23.19 6.27
C ASN A 9 15.13 23.82 6.08
N THR A 10 15.11 25.05 5.57
CA THR A 10 13.91 25.86 5.32
C THR A 10 12.85 25.13 4.49
N GLY A 11 13.28 24.41 3.45
CA GLY A 11 12.39 23.62 2.59
C GLY A 11 11.69 22.47 3.31
N LEU A 12 12.45 21.69 4.09
CA LEU A 12 11.91 20.58 4.87
C LEU A 12 10.95 21.07 5.96
N ALA A 13 11.30 22.17 6.64
CA ALA A 13 10.43 22.79 7.64
C ALA A 13 9.09 23.24 7.02
N ALA A 14 9.14 23.87 5.85
CA ALA A 14 7.94 24.25 5.10
C ALA A 14 7.09 23.02 4.73
N LEU A 15 7.73 21.92 4.29
CA LEU A 15 7.02 20.69 3.93
C LEU A 15 6.34 20.02 5.14
N ILE A 16 7.01 19.97 6.29
CA ILE A 16 6.44 19.47 7.56
C ILE A 16 5.22 20.31 7.95
N LYS A 17 5.29 21.63 7.79
CA LYS A 17 4.19 22.54 8.11
C LYS A 17 2.97 22.30 7.23
N VAL A 18 3.13 22.29 5.90
CA VAL A 18 1.98 22.12 4.98
C VAL A 18 1.36 20.73 5.07
N THR A 19 2.12 19.73 5.49
CA THR A 19 1.61 18.35 5.69
C THR A 19 0.94 18.14 7.04
N GLY A 20 0.89 19.16 7.90
CA GLY A 20 0.27 19.09 9.23
C GLY A 20 1.08 18.29 10.25
N LEU A 21 2.34 17.99 9.94
CA LEU A 21 3.23 17.23 10.83
C LEU A 21 3.89 18.11 11.90
N TYR A 22 3.78 19.44 11.79
CA TYR A 22 4.34 20.37 12.76
C TYR A 22 3.74 20.22 14.17
N GLU A 23 2.49 19.75 14.28
CA GLU A 23 1.82 19.53 15.56
C GLU A 23 2.11 18.13 16.15
N GLN A 24 2.79 17.26 15.41
CA GLN A 24 3.12 15.93 15.89
C GLN A 24 4.30 15.98 16.85
N PRO A 25 4.20 15.33 18.03
CA PRO A 25 5.30 15.34 19.00
C PRO A 25 6.57 14.68 18.43
N HIS A 26 6.40 13.68 17.55
CA HIS A 26 7.51 12.95 16.95
C HIS A 26 7.29 12.63 15.46
N ILE A 27 8.32 12.91 14.64
CA ILE A 27 8.39 12.46 13.25
C ILE A 27 9.12 11.12 13.19
N ASN A 28 8.43 10.06 12.78
CA ASN A 28 8.96 8.70 12.68
C ASN A 28 9.16 8.26 11.21
N SER A 29 9.63 7.03 11.00
CA SER A 29 9.85 6.46 9.66
C SER A 29 8.57 6.42 8.81
N TYR A 30 7.40 6.23 9.43
CA TYR A 30 6.12 6.26 8.74
C TYR A 30 5.83 7.66 8.14
N HIS A 31 6.03 8.73 8.92
CA HIS A 31 5.85 10.10 8.42
C HIS A 31 6.79 10.42 7.24
N LEU A 32 8.04 9.95 7.30
CA LEU A 32 8.98 10.09 6.18
C LEU A 32 8.53 9.31 4.94
N GLY A 33 8.20 8.03 5.11
CA GLY A 33 7.90 7.12 3.99
C GLY A 33 6.53 7.34 3.34
N PHE A 34 5.53 7.76 4.11
CA PHE A 34 4.13 7.80 3.67
C PHE A 34 3.50 9.19 3.61
N ILE A 35 4.17 10.23 4.14
CA ILE A 35 3.67 11.61 4.10
C ILE A 35 4.64 12.53 3.36
N LEU A 36 5.87 12.68 3.85
CA LEU A 36 6.85 13.60 3.25
C LEU A 36 7.41 13.08 1.92
N GLY A 37 7.88 11.84 1.89
CA GLY A 37 8.43 11.20 0.69
C GLY A 37 7.48 11.23 -0.51
N PRO A 38 6.19 10.87 -0.36
CA PRO A 38 5.21 10.97 -1.44
C PRO A 38 5.01 12.40 -1.97
N CYS A 39 5.14 13.43 -1.14
CA CYS A 39 5.06 14.82 -1.60
C CYS A 39 6.24 15.19 -2.49
N ILE A 40 7.45 14.83 -2.06
CA ILE A 40 8.69 15.04 -2.82
C ILE A 40 8.61 14.33 -4.18
N ASN A 41 8.14 13.08 -4.17
CA ASN A 41 8.05 12.24 -5.36
C ASN A 41 6.91 12.65 -6.32
N ALA A 42 5.88 13.35 -5.84
CA ALA A 42 4.76 13.75 -6.69
C ALA A 42 5.20 14.74 -7.79
N GLY A 43 6.15 15.62 -7.48
CA GLY A 43 6.72 16.57 -8.44
C GLY A 43 7.33 15.87 -9.66
N GLY A 44 8.15 14.84 -9.44
CA GLY A 44 8.76 14.07 -10.52
C GLY A 44 7.80 13.17 -11.29
N ARG A 45 6.67 12.76 -10.70
CA ARG A 45 5.68 11.89 -11.36
C ARG A 45 4.73 12.64 -12.27
N LEU A 46 4.28 13.83 -11.89
CA LEU A 46 3.27 14.58 -12.64
C LEU A 46 3.85 15.76 -13.44
N ARG A 47 5.07 16.19 -13.10
CA ARG A 47 5.72 17.37 -13.68
C ARG A 47 7.24 17.10 -13.77
N SER A 48 8.04 17.91 -13.09
CA SER A 48 9.50 17.84 -13.07
C SER A 48 10.00 17.76 -11.63
N ALA A 49 11.07 16.98 -11.43
CA ALA A 49 11.77 16.89 -10.14
C ALA A 49 12.38 18.23 -9.69
N LYS A 50 12.43 19.24 -10.57
CA LYS A 50 12.97 20.58 -10.31
C LYS A 50 12.32 21.27 -9.09
N ILE A 51 11.01 21.18 -8.91
CA ILE A 51 10.32 21.85 -7.78
C ILE A 51 10.81 21.31 -6.44
N ALA A 52 10.99 19.99 -6.33
CA ALA A 52 11.50 19.36 -5.12
C ALA A 52 12.95 19.75 -4.84
N MET A 53 13.78 19.81 -5.89
CA MET A 53 15.17 20.25 -5.75
C MET A 53 15.25 21.71 -5.30
N GLU A 54 14.49 22.61 -5.94
CA GLU A 54 14.47 24.03 -5.57
C GLU A 54 13.95 24.26 -4.15
N LEU A 55 12.97 23.46 -3.69
CA LEU A 55 12.50 23.52 -2.30
C LEU A 55 13.63 23.28 -1.30
N PHE A 56 14.49 22.28 -1.54
CA PHE A 56 15.56 21.95 -0.61
C PHE A 56 16.77 22.89 -0.70
N LEU A 57 16.92 23.60 -1.82
CA LEU A 57 18.04 24.53 -2.05
C LEU A 57 17.73 25.97 -1.63
N THR A 58 16.46 26.38 -1.63
CA THR A 58 16.10 27.75 -1.24
C THR A 58 16.37 28.00 0.25
N GLN A 59 16.84 29.21 0.54
CA GLN A 59 17.01 29.74 1.90
C GLN A 59 15.92 30.75 2.26
N ASP A 60 15.07 31.15 1.30
CA ASP A 60 13.95 32.07 1.53
C ASP A 60 12.74 31.29 2.08
N PRO A 61 12.26 31.58 3.30
CA PRO A 61 11.10 30.92 3.88
C PRO A 61 9.81 31.09 3.08
N ALA A 62 9.62 32.23 2.39
CA ALA A 62 8.43 32.47 1.58
C ALA A 62 8.45 31.58 0.33
N GLU A 63 9.58 31.53 -0.36
CA GLU A 63 9.78 30.68 -1.53
C GLU A 63 9.67 29.18 -1.18
N ALA A 64 10.22 28.78 -0.03
CA ALA A 64 10.10 27.41 0.48
C ALA A 64 8.64 27.03 0.74
N MET A 65 7.86 27.92 1.35
CA MET A 65 6.45 27.69 1.62
C MET A 65 5.64 27.53 0.33
N GLU A 66 5.87 28.38 -0.66
CA GLU A 66 5.21 28.29 -1.97
C GLU A 66 5.46 26.93 -2.64
N LYS A 67 6.73 26.52 -2.70
CA LYS A 67 7.12 25.23 -3.31
C LYS A 67 6.58 24.04 -2.53
N ALA A 68 6.58 24.11 -1.19
CA ALA A 68 6.02 23.05 -0.34
C ALA A 68 4.51 22.88 -0.55
N VAL A 69 3.76 23.99 -0.60
CA VAL A 69 2.32 23.97 -0.95
C VAL A 69 2.14 23.33 -2.33
N LYS A 70 2.98 23.70 -3.30
CA LYS A 70 2.85 23.16 -4.65
C LYS A 70 3.08 21.64 -4.73
N LEU A 71 4.09 21.13 -4.02
CA LEU A 71 4.34 19.68 -3.94
C LEU A 71 3.20 18.95 -3.24
N LYS A 72 2.61 19.55 -2.20
CA LYS A 72 1.43 18.99 -1.53
C LYS A 72 0.23 18.91 -2.49
N GLU A 73 -0.06 19.97 -3.24
CA GLU A 73 -1.13 19.98 -4.24
C GLU A 73 -0.92 18.89 -5.31
N LEU A 74 0.30 18.75 -5.82
CA LEU A 74 0.65 17.70 -6.79
C LEU A 74 0.45 16.30 -6.20
N ASN A 75 0.82 16.11 -4.93
CA ASN A 75 0.61 14.85 -4.23
C ASN A 75 -0.87 14.54 -4.00
N ASP A 76 -1.67 15.53 -3.65
CA ASP A 76 -3.11 15.38 -3.43
C ASP A 76 -3.82 15.09 -4.77
N SER A 77 -3.46 15.79 -5.85
CA SER A 77 -3.91 15.49 -7.21
C SER A 77 -3.52 14.07 -7.64
N ARG A 78 -2.25 13.66 -7.42
CA ARG A 78 -1.78 12.30 -7.70
C ARG A 78 -2.60 11.25 -6.93
N LYS A 79 -2.91 11.49 -5.64
CA LYS A 79 -3.72 10.57 -4.82
C LYS A 79 -5.11 10.39 -5.41
N ASN A 80 -5.77 11.47 -5.82
CA ASN A 80 -7.10 11.41 -6.43
C ASN A 80 -7.08 10.64 -7.75
N MET A 81 -6.17 11.00 -8.67
CA MET A 81 -6.00 10.28 -9.94
C MET A 81 -5.70 8.79 -9.74
N THR A 82 -4.87 8.46 -8.73
CA THR A 82 -4.56 7.07 -8.39
C THR A 82 -5.80 6.34 -7.90
N LYS A 83 -6.61 6.97 -7.04
CA LYS A 83 -7.84 6.37 -6.52
C LYS A 83 -8.80 6.05 -7.67
N ASP A 84 -9.11 7.04 -8.50
CA ASP A 84 -10.04 6.87 -9.62
C ASP A 84 -9.55 5.78 -10.58
N ALA A 85 -8.25 5.77 -10.91
CA ALA A 85 -7.66 4.73 -11.74
C ALA A 85 -7.69 3.34 -11.12
N CYS A 86 -7.51 3.22 -9.80
CA CYS A 86 -7.63 1.94 -9.10
C CYS A 86 -9.07 1.44 -9.13
N ASP A 87 -10.05 2.32 -8.90
CA ASP A 87 -11.48 1.96 -8.92
C ASP A 87 -11.87 1.43 -10.31
N MET A 88 -11.42 2.08 -11.39
CA MET A 88 -11.59 1.60 -12.76
C MET A 88 -10.89 0.26 -13.01
N ALA A 89 -9.65 0.11 -12.54
CA ALA A 89 -8.89 -1.13 -12.71
C ALA A 89 -9.54 -2.31 -11.97
N TYR A 90 -10.02 -2.08 -10.75
CA TYR A 90 -10.72 -3.08 -9.95
C TYR A 90 -12.00 -3.54 -10.64
N ALA A 91 -12.80 -2.61 -11.15
CA ALA A 91 -14.02 -2.95 -11.88
C ALA A 91 -13.72 -3.83 -13.11
N GLN A 92 -12.72 -3.48 -13.93
CA GLN A 92 -12.33 -4.31 -15.08
C GLN A 92 -11.86 -5.72 -14.66
N VAL A 93 -11.07 -5.80 -13.58
CA VAL A 93 -10.58 -7.10 -13.10
C VAL A 93 -11.73 -7.96 -12.62
N GLU A 94 -12.60 -7.42 -11.77
CA GLU A 94 -13.74 -8.12 -11.18
C GLU A 94 -14.73 -8.61 -12.24
N GLU A 95 -14.97 -7.80 -13.28
CA GLU A 95 -15.90 -8.16 -14.36
C GLU A 95 -15.28 -9.14 -15.37
N GLN A 96 -14.01 -8.99 -15.73
CA GLN A 96 -13.47 -9.62 -16.95
C GLN A 96 -12.25 -10.53 -16.71
N TYR A 97 -11.43 -10.22 -15.69
CA TYR A 97 -10.09 -10.79 -15.57
C TYR A 97 -9.85 -11.66 -14.33
N MET A 98 -10.84 -11.82 -13.44
CA MET A 98 -10.72 -12.68 -12.24
C MET A 98 -10.38 -14.15 -12.52
N ARG A 99 -10.58 -14.63 -13.75
CA ARG A 99 -10.16 -15.99 -14.17
C ARG A 99 -8.67 -16.12 -14.52
N TYR A 100 -7.97 -15.01 -14.74
CA TYR A 100 -6.60 -15.01 -15.26
C TYR A 100 -5.55 -14.98 -14.14
N PRO A 101 -4.57 -15.89 -14.12
CA PRO A 101 -3.46 -15.84 -13.16
C PRO A 101 -2.66 -14.54 -13.21
N VAL A 102 -2.53 -13.94 -14.40
CA VAL A 102 -1.80 -12.68 -14.63
C VAL A 102 -2.80 -11.60 -15.06
N LEU A 103 -2.89 -10.53 -14.27
CA LEU A 103 -3.77 -9.41 -14.55
C LEU A 103 -3.11 -8.46 -15.53
N VAL A 104 -3.78 -8.14 -16.63
CA VAL A 104 -3.33 -7.13 -17.60
C VAL A 104 -4.48 -6.17 -17.85
N VAL A 105 -4.38 -4.99 -17.26
CA VAL A 105 -5.41 -3.95 -17.30
C VAL A 105 -4.96 -2.83 -18.23
N TYR A 106 -5.85 -2.39 -19.11
CA TYR A 106 -5.59 -1.28 -20.02
C TYR A 106 -6.46 -0.07 -19.63
N LEU A 107 -5.81 1.04 -19.30
CA LEU A 107 -6.42 2.30 -18.91
C LEU A 107 -5.87 3.40 -19.85
N PRO A 108 -6.55 3.72 -20.96
CA PRO A 108 -5.99 4.58 -22.01
C PRO A 108 -5.66 6.00 -21.55
N GLU A 109 -6.45 6.55 -20.63
CA GLU A 109 -6.29 7.94 -20.14
C GLU A 109 -5.45 8.03 -18.85
N LEU A 110 -4.78 6.94 -18.46
CA LEU A 110 -3.96 6.93 -17.25
C LEU A 110 -2.64 7.63 -17.51
N HIS A 111 -2.29 8.58 -16.65
CA HIS A 111 -0.95 9.17 -16.69
C HIS A 111 0.13 8.10 -16.47
N GLU A 112 1.13 8.03 -17.36
CA GLU A 112 2.13 6.94 -17.43
C GLU A 112 2.79 6.64 -16.08
N SER A 113 3.15 7.69 -15.34
CA SER A 113 3.81 7.61 -14.02
C SER A 113 2.97 6.99 -12.90
N LEU A 114 1.66 6.78 -13.13
CA LEU A 114 0.74 6.13 -12.20
C LEU A 114 0.57 4.64 -12.47
N ALA A 115 0.92 4.15 -13.68
CA ALA A 115 0.74 2.75 -14.07
C ALA A 115 1.38 1.79 -13.05
N GLY A 116 2.61 2.07 -12.60
CA GLY A 116 3.29 1.25 -11.60
C GLY A 116 2.65 1.28 -10.20
N ILE A 117 1.97 2.36 -9.83
CA ILE A 117 1.24 2.46 -8.55
C ILE A 117 -0.03 1.60 -8.64
N VAL A 118 -0.81 1.77 -9.72
CA VAL A 118 -2.04 1.00 -9.94
C VAL A 118 -1.73 -0.50 -10.05
N ALA A 119 -0.67 -0.89 -10.75
CA ALA A 119 -0.21 -2.28 -10.82
C ALA A 119 0.13 -2.86 -9.44
N GLY A 120 0.76 -2.06 -8.57
CA GLY A 120 1.03 -2.44 -7.18
C GLY A 120 -0.24 -2.66 -6.37
N ARG A 121 -1.24 -1.79 -6.54
CA ARG A 121 -2.55 -1.89 -5.88
C ARG A 121 -3.34 -3.12 -6.33
N LEU A 122 -3.31 -3.43 -7.62
CA LEU A 122 -3.90 -4.67 -8.15
C LEU A 122 -3.22 -5.91 -7.55
N ARG A 123 -1.88 -5.91 -7.49
CA ARG A 123 -1.11 -6.99 -6.86
C ARG A 123 -1.46 -7.14 -5.38
N GLU A 124 -1.51 -6.05 -4.63
CA GLU A 124 -1.89 -6.04 -3.21
C GLU A 124 -3.31 -6.58 -2.99
N LYS A 125 -4.28 -6.19 -3.82
CA LYS A 125 -5.68 -6.57 -3.64
C LYS A 125 -5.97 -8.03 -4.04
N TYR A 126 -5.36 -8.51 -5.12
CA TYR A 126 -5.70 -9.81 -5.71
C TYR A 126 -4.60 -10.86 -5.58
N TYR A 127 -3.44 -10.51 -5.05
CA TYR A 127 -2.24 -11.35 -4.98
C TYR A 127 -1.90 -12.03 -6.32
N ARG A 128 -1.87 -11.24 -7.40
CA ARG A 128 -1.56 -11.69 -8.76
C ARG A 128 -0.52 -10.79 -9.42
N PRO A 129 0.40 -11.33 -10.25
CA PRO A 129 1.23 -10.49 -11.11
C PRO A 129 0.32 -9.59 -11.94
N SER A 130 0.59 -8.30 -11.88
CA SER A 130 -0.31 -7.29 -12.43
C SER A 130 0.44 -6.34 -13.33
N PHE A 131 -0.06 -6.14 -14.53
CA PHE A 131 0.42 -5.19 -15.52
C PHE A 131 -0.68 -4.16 -15.78
N VAL A 132 -0.30 -2.88 -15.77
CA VAL A 132 -1.18 -1.77 -16.14
C VAL A 132 -0.58 -1.08 -17.34
N ILE A 133 -1.38 -0.93 -18.39
CA ILE A 133 -1.00 -0.37 -19.69
C ILE A 133 -1.81 0.91 -19.90
N THR A 134 -1.18 1.93 -20.48
CA THR A 134 -1.81 3.19 -20.89
C THR A 134 -1.29 3.63 -22.25
N ASN A 135 -1.97 4.60 -22.86
CA ASN A 135 -1.48 5.28 -24.04
C ASN A 135 -0.10 5.91 -23.75
N ALA A 136 0.84 5.75 -24.69
CA ALA A 136 2.05 6.57 -24.67
C ALA A 136 1.71 7.97 -25.20
N GLU A 137 2.36 9.01 -24.64
CA GLU A 137 2.27 10.38 -25.17
C GLU A 137 2.88 10.49 -26.57
N ASP A 138 3.93 9.70 -26.85
CA ASP A 138 4.62 9.68 -28.15
C ASP A 138 4.13 8.52 -29.04
N SER A 139 4.02 8.80 -30.34
CA SER A 139 3.86 7.79 -31.39
C SER A 139 5.21 7.51 -32.05
N ASP A 140 5.49 6.24 -32.33
CA ASP A 140 6.73 5.81 -32.99
C ASP A 140 6.38 5.48 -34.44
N ASP A 141 6.95 6.20 -35.41
CA ASP A 141 6.68 6.05 -36.85
C ASP A 141 5.17 6.04 -37.23
N GLY A 142 4.36 6.82 -36.52
CA GLY A 142 2.91 6.92 -36.75
C GLY A 142 2.08 5.73 -36.20
N ILE A 143 2.72 4.77 -35.53
CA ILE A 143 2.06 3.66 -34.85
C ILE A 143 1.59 4.14 -33.48
N ALA A 144 0.32 3.86 -33.15
CA ALA A 144 -0.22 4.16 -31.84
C ALA A 144 0.44 3.26 -30.78
N MET A 145 1.24 3.87 -29.91
CA MET A 145 2.01 3.17 -28.88
C MET A 145 1.32 3.20 -27.52
N ALA A 146 1.67 2.23 -26.70
CA ALA A 146 1.30 2.12 -25.30
C ALA A 146 2.54 1.87 -24.44
N LYS A 147 2.47 2.34 -23.19
CA LYS A 147 3.46 2.07 -22.14
C LYS A 147 2.81 1.30 -21.01
N GLY A 148 3.55 0.39 -20.42
CA GLY A 148 3.08 -0.45 -19.34
C GLY A 148 4.06 -0.53 -18.18
N SER A 149 3.51 -0.74 -16.99
CA SER A 149 4.26 -1.05 -15.78
C SER A 149 3.68 -2.29 -15.12
N GLY A 150 4.55 -3.14 -14.58
CA GLY A 150 4.17 -4.37 -13.89
C GLY A 150 4.67 -4.44 -12.45
N ARG A 151 3.92 -5.16 -11.61
CA ARG A 151 4.30 -5.56 -10.24
C ARG A 151 4.01 -7.03 -10.03
N SER A 152 4.97 -7.74 -9.45
CA SER A 152 4.93 -9.20 -9.33
C SER A 152 4.74 -9.70 -7.90
N ILE A 153 4.31 -10.95 -7.81
CA ILE A 153 4.32 -11.76 -6.58
C ILE A 153 5.52 -12.71 -6.60
N ASP A 154 5.80 -13.35 -5.47
CA ASP A 154 6.82 -14.37 -5.38
C ASP A 154 6.49 -15.56 -6.30
N GLY A 155 7.50 -16.05 -7.02
CA GLY A 155 7.33 -17.16 -7.97
C GLY A 155 6.94 -16.73 -9.40
N TYR A 156 6.75 -15.43 -9.68
CA TYR A 156 6.60 -14.92 -11.04
C TYR A 156 7.74 -13.94 -11.40
N PRO A 157 8.83 -14.40 -12.04
CA PRO A 157 9.92 -13.51 -12.44
C PRO A 157 9.51 -12.65 -13.63
N MET A 158 9.10 -11.41 -13.36
CA MET A 158 8.42 -10.56 -14.34
C MET A 158 9.30 -10.19 -15.55
N ALA A 159 10.59 -9.93 -15.34
CA ALA A 159 11.53 -9.63 -16.43
C ALA A 159 11.65 -10.81 -17.42
N ASP A 160 11.81 -12.03 -16.88
CA ASP A 160 11.91 -13.25 -17.69
C ASP A 160 10.61 -13.51 -18.45
N LYS A 161 9.46 -13.27 -17.80
CA LYS A 161 8.14 -13.44 -18.43
C LYS A 161 7.89 -12.44 -19.56
N LEU A 162 8.41 -11.21 -19.45
CA LEU A 162 8.39 -10.25 -20.57
C LEU A 162 9.31 -10.69 -21.72
N GLN A 163 10.46 -11.31 -21.42
CA GLN A 163 11.36 -11.85 -22.43
C GLN A 163 10.69 -12.95 -23.28
N GLU A 164 9.83 -13.78 -22.68
CA GLU A 164 9.07 -14.83 -23.40
C GLU A 164 8.03 -14.29 -24.39
N VAL A 165 7.66 -13.01 -24.28
CA VAL A 165 6.70 -12.30 -25.15
C VAL A 165 7.33 -11.08 -25.83
N SER A 166 8.66 -11.02 -25.89
CA SER A 166 9.41 -9.83 -26.35
C SER A 166 9.10 -9.43 -27.79
N SER A 167 8.64 -10.36 -28.63
CA SER A 167 8.23 -10.08 -30.01
C SER A 167 7.04 -9.11 -30.12
N LEU A 168 6.28 -8.94 -29.04
CA LEU A 168 5.15 -8.01 -28.98
C LEU A 168 5.56 -6.61 -28.51
N LEU A 169 6.77 -6.47 -27.97
CA LEU A 169 7.27 -5.30 -27.25
C LEU A 169 8.27 -4.54 -28.11
N THR A 170 8.25 -3.21 -28.04
CA THR A 170 9.30 -2.38 -28.65
C THR A 170 10.45 -2.11 -27.69
N LYS A 171 10.15 -1.97 -26.40
CA LYS A 171 11.14 -1.83 -25.32
C LYS A 171 10.61 -2.54 -24.09
N PHE A 172 11.48 -3.16 -23.31
CA PHE A 172 11.13 -3.69 -21.99
C PHE A 172 12.38 -3.81 -21.12
N GLY A 173 12.16 -3.84 -19.81
CA GLY A 173 13.20 -4.06 -18.83
C GLY A 173 12.62 -4.13 -17.42
N GLY A 174 13.44 -4.54 -16.47
CA GLY A 174 13.02 -4.63 -15.07
C GLY A 174 13.78 -5.67 -14.28
N HIS A 175 13.15 -6.08 -13.19
CA HIS A 175 13.63 -7.06 -12.23
C HIS A 175 12.50 -8.07 -11.94
N PRO A 176 12.76 -9.15 -11.18
CA PRO A 176 11.74 -10.17 -10.92
C PRO A 176 10.41 -9.61 -10.36
N LEU A 177 10.44 -8.56 -9.54
CA LEU A 177 9.25 -8.02 -8.87
C LEU A 177 8.61 -6.80 -9.56
N ALA A 178 9.25 -6.21 -10.56
CA ALA A 178 8.75 -5.02 -11.24
C ALA A 178 9.35 -4.88 -12.63
N ALA A 179 8.55 -4.46 -13.61
CA ALA A 179 9.02 -4.22 -14.97
C ALA A 179 8.32 -3.03 -15.62
N GLY A 180 8.95 -2.48 -16.65
CA GLY A 180 8.40 -1.45 -17.53
C GLY A 180 8.59 -1.85 -18.98
N PHE A 181 7.63 -1.51 -19.84
CA PHE A 181 7.65 -1.89 -21.25
C PHE A 181 6.85 -0.92 -22.13
N SER A 182 7.07 -0.99 -23.43
CA SER A 182 6.27 -0.33 -24.46
C SER A 182 5.92 -1.33 -25.57
N LEU A 183 4.73 -1.15 -26.15
CA LEU A 183 4.19 -2.03 -27.20
C LEU A 183 3.22 -1.26 -28.10
N PRO A 184 3.04 -1.68 -29.37
CA PRO A 184 1.95 -1.19 -30.20
C PRO A 184 0.59 -1.47 -29.53
N ARG A 185 -0.35 -0.53 -29.58
CA ARG A 185 -1.68 -0.70 -28.96
C ARG A 185 -2.43 -1.92 -29.49
N ALA A 186 -2.21 -2.28 -30.76
CA ALA A 186 -2.79 -3.47 -31.36
C ALA A 186 -2.35 -4.78 -30.70
N ASN A 187 -1.19 -4.80 -30.02
CA ASN A 187 -0.63 -5.99 -29.40
C ASN A 187 -1.12 -6.24 -27.97
N ILE A 188 -1.92 -5.34 -27.38
CA ILE A 188 -2.33 -5.42 -25.96
C ILE A 188 -3.08 -6.72 -25.66
N GLU A 189 -4.02 -7.10 -26.52
CA GLU A 189 -4.82 -8.31 -26.33
C GLU A 189 -3.96 -9.58 -26.44
N GLU A 190 -3.11 -9.65 -27.46
CA GLU A 190 -2.19 -10.76 -27.67
C GLU A 190 -1.18 -10.88 -26.51
N PHE A 191 -0.68 -9.76 -26.00
CA PHE A 191 0.20 -9.71 -24.83
C PHE A 191 -0.48 -10.31 -23.59
N ARG A 192 -1.75 -9.96 -23.33
CA ARG A 192 -2.50 -10.55 -22.21
C ARG A 192 -2.67 -12.06 -22.36
N LEU A 193 -2.99 -12.52 -23.56
CA LEU A 193 -3.19 -13.94 -23.84
C LEU A 193 -1.89 -14.73 -23.65
N GLN A 194 -0.77 -14.28 -24.24
CA GLN A 194 0.49 -15.00 -24.14
C GLN A 194 1.04 -15.06 -22.72
N LEU A 195 0.95 -13.96 -21.95
CA LEU A 195 1.36 -13.97 -20.54
C LEU A 195 0.54 -14.97 -19.72
N ASN A 196 -0.77 -15.05 -19.97
CA ASN A 196 -1.63 -15.98 -19.26
C ASN A 196 -1.44 -17.43 -19.71
N GLN A 197 -1.13 -17.68 -20.99
CA GLN A 197 -0.80 -19.03 -21.47
C GLN A 197 0.54 -19.52 -20.90
N LYS A 198 1.55 -18.64 -20.84
CA LYS A 198 2.92 -18.95 -20.38
C LYS A 198 3.17 -18.58 -18.91
N ASN A 199 2.10 -18.42 -18.11
CA ASN A 199 2.23 -17.85 -16.77
C ASN A 199 3.15 -18.68 -15.84
N GLY A 200 3.10 -20.02 -15.95
CA GLY A 200 3.93 -20.93 -15.15
C GLY A 200 3.62 -20.95 -13.64
N LEU A 201 2.48 -20.39 -13.22
CA LEU A 201 2.05 -20.33 -11.82
C LEU A 201 1.20 -21.54 -11.44
N THR A 202 1.48 -22.06 -10.26
CA THR A 202 0.63 -23.04 -9.56
C THR A 202 -0.47 -22.33 -8.78
N LYS A 203 -1.52 -23.07 -8.40
CA LYS A 203 -2.59 -22.53 -7.55
C LYS A 203 -2.06 -22.09 -6.19
N GLU A 204 -1.08 -22.81 -5.66
CA GLU A 204 -0.43 -22.53 -4.38
C GLU A 204 0.36 -21.22 -4.42
N GLN A 205 0.97 -20.87 -5.56
CA GLN A 205 1.67 -19.60 -5.73
C GLN A 205 0.73 -18.40 -5.88
N LEU A 206 -0.54 -18.63 -6.27
CA LEU A 206 -1.57 -17.60 -6.33
C LEU A 206 -2.22 -17.32 -4.95
N ASN A 207 -1.84 -18.06 -3.91
CA ASN A 207 -2.27 -17.82 -2.55
C ASN A 207 -1.18 -17.07 -1.79
N GLU A 208 -1.56 -15.95 -1.18
CA GLU A 208 -0.65 -15.17 -0.35
C GLU A 208 -0.17 -16.00 0.84
N LYS A 209 1.14 -16.03 1.04
CA LYS A 209 1.74 -16.66 2.22
C LYS A 209 2.04 -15.59 3.24
N ILE A 210 1.37 -15.68 4.38
CA ILE A 210 1.63 -14.81 5.50
C ILE A 210 2.56 -15.51 6.49
N TRP A 211 3.72 -14.91 6.71
CA TRP A 211 4.68 -15.36 7.72
C TRP A 211 4.33 -14.74 9.07
N ILE A 212 4.20 -15.60 10.08
CA ILE A 212 3.95 -15.22 11.48
C ILE A 212 5.24 -15.46 12.24
N ASP A 213 5.77 -14.42 12.90
CA ASP A 213 7.02 -14.52 13.64
C ASP A 213 6.82 -15.32 14.93
N VAL A 214 5.73 -15.03 15.66
CA VAL A 214 5.41 -15.72 16.91
C VAL A 214 3.89 -15.91 17.03
N PRO A 215 3.40 -17.14 17.29
CA PRO A 215 2.01 -17.38 17.67
C PRO A 215 1.78 -16.97 19.14
N MET A 216 1.87 -15.67 19.41
CA MET A 216 1.81 -15.10 20.76
C MET A 216 0.34 -14.92 21.18
N PRO A 217 -0.09 -15.48 22.33
CA PRO A 217 -1.39 -15.16 22.87
C PRO A 217 -1.45 -13.71 23.35
N CYS A 218 -2.56 -13.04 23.09
CA CYS A 218 -2.82 -11.66 23.51
C CYS A 218 -2.74 -11.49 25.03
N ASP A 219 -3.02 -12.54 25.80
CA ASP A 219 -2.88 -12.58 27.27
C ASP A 219 -1.45 -12.32 27.77
N TYR A 220 -0.43 -12.55 26.92
CA TYR A 220 0.98 -12.31 27.28
C TYR A 220 1.37 -10.84 27.09
N VAL A 221 0.54 -10.04 26.41
CA VAL A 221 0.86 -8.64 26.13
C VAL A 221 0.78 -7.82 27.41
N SER A 222 1.85 -7.08 27.68
CA SER A 222 1.93 -6.11 28.78
C SER A 222 2.52 -4.80 28.28
N GLU A 223 2.32 -3.70 29.01
CA GLU A 223 2.95 -2.42 28.66
C GLU A 223 4.47 -2.51 28.61
N LYS A 224 5.06 -3.27 29.54
CA LYS A 224 6.49 -3.53 29.54
C LYS A 224 6.96 -4.17 28.24
N LEU A 225 6.24 -5.19 27.76
CA LEU A 225 6.58 -5.87 26.51
C LEU A 225 6.48 -4.92 25.30
N VAL A 226 5.45 -4.07 25.26
CA VAL A 226 5.32 -3.03 24.21
C VAL A 226 6.51 -2.07 24.24
N HIS A 227 6.92 -1.60 25.43
CA HIS A 227 8.10 -0.74 25.57
C HIS A 227 9.41 -1.45 25.22
N ASP A 228 9.50 -2.75 25.44
CA ASP A 228 10.66 -3.54 24.98
C ASP A 228 10.69 -3.63 23.45
N PHE A 229 9.54 -3.73 22.77
CA PHE A 229 9.48 -3.69 21.30
C PHE A 229 9.81 -2.31 20.71
N GLU A 230 9.48 -1.22 21.38
CA GLU A 230 9.85 0.14 20.95
C GLU A 230 11.37 0.32 20.81
N LYS A 231 12.17 -0.46 21.55
CA LYS A 231 13.64 -0.46 21.43
C LYS A 231 14.14 -1.06 20.12
N LEU A 232 13.31 -1.78 19.38
CA LEU A 232 13.63 -2.34 18.07
C LEU A 232 13.43 -1.33 16.93
N GLU A 233 12.90 -0.14 17.22
CA GLU A 233 12.74 0.91 16.24
C GLU A 233 14.08 1.46 15.71
N PRO A 234 14.12 2.00 14.47
CA PRO A 234 12.98 2.26 13.59
C PRO A 234 12.53 1.04 12.79
N PHE A 235 11.22 0.82 12.76
CA PHE A 235 10.63 -0.16 11.85
C PHE A 235 10.57 0.38 10.41
N GLY A 236 10.72 -0.52 9.44
CA GLY A 236 10.70 -0.23 8.01
C GLY A 236 11.17 -1.42 7.17
N GLN A 237 11.52 -1.16 5.91
CA GLN A 237 12.09 -2.20 5.05
C GLN A 237 13.39 -2.74 5.66
N GLY A 238 13.47 -4.06 5.83
CA GLY A 238 14.62 -4.74 6.46
C GLY A 238 14.57 -4.79 8.00
N ASN A 239 13.58 -4.16 8.63
CA ASN A 239 13.29 -4.27 10.06
C ASN A 239 11.78 -4.10 10.26
N GLU A 240 11.00 -5.08 9.80
CA GLU A 240 9.55 -5.02 9.92
C GLU A 240 9.10 -5.22 11.37
N LYS A 241 7.92 -4.71 11.71
CA LYS A 241 7.30 -5.03 13.00
C LYS A 241 7.05 -6.55 13.07
N PRO A 242 7.39 -7.22 14.19
CA PRO A 242 7.03 -8.61 14.40
C PRO A 242 5.54 -8.86 14.19
N LYS A 243 5.18 -9.88 13.43
CA LYS A 243 3.80 -10.33 13.21
C LYS A 243 3.44 -11.38 14.26
N PHE A 244 2.59 -10.98 15.20
CA PHE A 244 2.01 -11.88 16.17
C PHE A 244 0.69 -12.43 15.67
N ALA A 245 0.34 -13.65 16.06
CA ALA A 245 -0.96 -14.21 15.73
C ALA A 245 -1.56 -15.04 16.86
N GLU A 246 -2.88 -14.96 16.97
CA GLU A 246 -3.67 -15.82 17.85
C GLU A 246 -4.93 -16.30 17.12
N LYS A 247 -5.31 -17.55 17.37
CA LYS A 247 -6.46 -18.19 16.75
C LYS A 247 -7.61 -18.40 17.72
N GLY A 248 -8.83 -18.35 17.19
CA GLY A 248 -10.04 -18.72 17.91
C GLY A 248 -10.44 -17.72 19.00
N LEU A 249 -10.28 -16.43 18.74
CA LEU A 249 -10.77 -15.36 19.62
C LEU A 249 -12.26 -15.14 19.38
N PHE A 250 -13.04 -15.13 20.45
CA PHE A 250 -14.48 -14.87 20.36
C PHE A 250 -14.76 -13.36 20.29
N ILE A 251 -15.59 -12.93 19.34
CA ILE A 251 -16.00 -11.53 19.20
C ILE A 251 -17.11 -11.24 20.22
N ALA A 252 -16.73 -10.69 21.38
CA ALA A 252 -17.67 -10.38 22.46
C ALA A 252 -18.44 -9.06 22.23
N ASP A 253 -17.77 -8.03 21.70
CA ASP A 253 -18.40 -6.76 21.29
C ASP A 253 -17.68 -6.20 20.05
N LEU A 254 -18.39 -5.41 19.24
CA LEU A 254 -17.85 -4.72 18.09
C LEU A 254 -18.52 -3.36 17.90
N ARG A 255 -17.72 -2.33 17.55
CA ARG A 255 -18.21 -0.99 17.22
C ARG A 255 -17.46 -0.43 16.03
N ILE A 256 -18.18 0.25 15.14
CA ILE A 256 -17.58 1.01 14.04
C ILE A 256 -17.32 2.43 14.52
N LEU A 257 -16.10 2.91 14.29
CA LEU A 257 -15.60 4.22 14.69
C LEU A 257 -15.25 5.09 13.47
N GLY A 258 -15.23 6.40 13.70
CA GLY A 258 -14.81 7.41 12.71
C GLY A 258 -15.94 7.89 11.80
N LYS A 259 -15.85 9.14 11.32
CA LYS A 259 -16.85 9.76 10.42
C LYS A 259 -17.02 8.98 9.12
N ASN A 260 -15.92 8.41 8.62
CA ASN A 260 -15.88 7.60 7.40
C ASN A 260 -16.05 6.10 7.68
N ARG A 261 -16.40 5.70 8.92
CA ARG A 261 -16.67 4.30 9.29
C ARG A 261 -15.52 3.33 8.94
N ASN A 262 -14.29 3.81 9.03
CA ASN A 262 -13.08 3.15 8.54
C ASN A 262 -12.23 2.50 9.64
N CYS A 263 -12.81 2.29 10.82
CA CYS A 263 -12.15 1.62 11.94
C CYS A 263 -13.18 0.76 12.68
N VAL A 264 -12.86 -0.52 12.86
CA VAL A 264 -13.66 -1.47 13.62
C VAL A 264 -12.94 -1.73 14.94
N LYS A 265 -13.58 -1.39 16.05
CA LYS A 265 -13.08 -1.67 17.39
C LYS A 265 -13.77 -2.91 17.94
N PHE A 266 -12.98 -3.82 18.49
CA PHE A 266 -13.43 -5.08 19.04
C PHE A 266 -13.15 -5.15 20.54
N THR A 267 -14.05 -5.84 21.22
CA THR A 267 -13.72 -6.54 22.46
C THR A 267 -13.67 -8.03 22.12
N LEU A 268 -12.48 -8.59 22.09
CA LEU A 268 -12.25 -10.01 21.82
C LEU A 268 -12.11 -10.76 23.15
N ARG A 269 -12.54 -12.02 23.20
CA ARG A 269 -12.35 -12.89 24.35
C ARG A 269 -11.42 -14.04 23.97
N SER A 270 -10.30 -14.18 24.67
CA SER A 270 -9.36 -15.28 24.47
C SER A 270 -9.92 -16.60 25.00
N ARG A 271 -9.23 -17.70 24.68
CA ARG A 271 -9.59 -19.03 25.20
C ARG A 271 -9.42 -19.13 26.72
N SER A 272 -8.55 -18.30 27.31
CA SER A 272 -8.39 -18.21 28.77
C SER A 272 -9.52 -17.43 29.45
N GLY A 273 -10.33 -16.70 28.68
CA GLY A 273 -11.47 -15.91 29.16
C GLY A 273 -11.18 -14.41 29.32
N SER A 274 -9.95 -13.96 29.10
CA SER A 274 -9.59 -12.54 29.15
C SER A 274 -10.26 -11.74 28.04
N PHE A 275 -10.58 -10.48 28.33
CA PHE A 275 -11.05 -9.52 27.33
C PHE A 275 -9.90 -8.67 26.78
N ILE A 276 -9.83 -8.58 25.46
CA ILE A 276 -8.76 -7.92 24.70
C ILE A 276 -9.38 -6.81 23.87
N ASN A 277 -8.85 -5.60 24.00
CA ASN A 277 -9.21 -4.50 23.10
C ASN A 277 -8.42 -4.63 21.80
N ALA A 278 -9.11 -4.63 20.67
CA ALA A 278 -8.47 -4.65 19.36
C ALA A 278 -9.08 -3.64 18.38
N ILE A 279 -8.31 -3.22 17.40
CA ILE A 279 -8.77 -2.36 16.30
C ILE A 279 -8.33 -2.91 14.95
N LEU A 280 -9.20 -2.79 13.96
CA LEU A 280 -8.94 -3.08 12.56
C LEU A 280 -9.23 -1.82 11.75
N PHE A 281 -8.27 -1.35 10.97
CA PHE A 281 -8.47 -0.24 10.05
C PHE A 281 -8.99 -0.77 8.71
N ALA A 282 -10.30 -0.88 8.57
CA ALA A 282 -10.99 -1.37 7.38
C ALA A 282 -12.34 -0.67 7.22
N ASP A 283 -12.96 -0.82 6.04
CA ASP A 283 -14.35 -0.42 5.83
C ASP A 283 -15.27 -1.25 6.76
N GLY A 284 -15.89 -0.57 7.73
CA GLY A 284 -16.70 -1.22 8.76
C GLY A 284 -17.98 -1.84 8.20
N ASP A 285 -18.58 -1.26 7.17
CA ASP A 285 -19.82 -1.79 6.57
C ASP A 285 -19.52 -3.04 5.76
N ARG A 286 -18.39 -3.03 5.03
CA ARG A 286 -17.88 -4.24 4.37
C ARG A 286 -17.57 -5.33 5.38
N PHE A 287 -16.89 -4.99 6.47
CA PHE A 287 -16.55 -5.96 7.53
C PHE A 287 -17.81 -6.60 8.14
N LEU A 288 -18.85 -5.80 8.44
CA LEU A 288 -20.10 -6.34 8.98
C LEU A 288 -20.79 -7.29 8.00
N THR A 289 -20.75 -6.97 6.71
CA THR A 289 -21.32 -7.82 5.65
C THR A 289 -20.56 -9.14 5.54
N GLU A 290 -19.22 -9.07 5.53
CA GLU A 290 -18.34 -10.25 5.49
C GLU A 290 -18.52 -11.15 6.71
N ARG A 291 -18.60 -10.54 7.90
CA ARG A 291 -18.78 -11.25 9.16
C ARG A 291 -20.06 -12.05 9.20
N GLY A 292 -21.19 -11.48 8.79
CA GLY A 292 -22.49 -12.13 8.95
C GLY A 292 -22.69 -12.67 10.39
N ASN A 293 -22.86 -13.99 10.51
CA ASN A 293 -23.06 -14.69 11.79
C ASN A 293 -21.76 -15.23 12.43
N GLN A 294 -20.61 -15.03 11.80
CA GLN A 294 -19.33 -15.47 12.31
C GLN A 294 -19.00 -14.70 13.61
N SER A 295 -18.61 -15.45 14.64
CA SER A 295 -18.36 -14.90 15.98
C SER A 295 -16.99 -15.30 16.54
N VAL A 296 -16.20 -16.03 15.75
CA VAL A 296 -14.83 -16.41 16.08
C VAL A 296 -13.89 -15.84 15.02
N MET A 297 -12.71 -15.41 15.45
CA MET A 297 -11.73 -14.75 14.60
C MET A 297 -10.31 -15.21 14.94
N ASP A 298 -9.54 -15.50 13.91
CA ASP A 298 -8.08 -15.57 13.98
C ASP A 298 -7.53 -14.20 13.60
N ILE A 299 -6.51 -13.72 14.30
CA ILE A 299 -5.94 -12.39 14.05
C ILE A 299 -4.43 -12.48 13.87
N ILE A 300 -3.92 -11.62 12.99
CA ILE A 300 -2.53 -11.19 12.98
C ILE A 300 -2.52 -9.76 13.52
N TYR A 301 -1.68 -9.49 14.52
CA TYR A 301 -1.74 -8.25 15.27
C TYR A 301 -0.37 -7.73 15.69
N TYR A 302 -0.35 -6.44 16.04
CA TYR A 302 0.74 -5.81 16.75
C TYR A 302 0.22 -5.07 18.00
N PRO A 303 0.79 -5.29 19.19
CA PRO A 303 0.35 -4.62 20.40
C PRO A 303 0.84 -3.17 20.46
N VAL A 304 -0.03 -2.26 20.86
CA VAL A 304 0.29 -0.85 21.09
C VAL A 304 -0.29 -0.36 22.41
N ILE A 305 0.27 0.71 22.96
CA ILE A 305 -0.32 1.46 24.07
C ILE A 305 -1.12 2.62 23.48
N ASN A 306 -2.42 2.61 23.68
CA ASN A 306 -3.31 3.70 23.29
C ASN A 306 -3.49 4.65 24.48
N GLU A 307 -3.17 5.93 24.28
CA GLU A 307 -3.34 6.99 25.26
C GLU A 307 -4.46 7.95 24.82
N TYR A 308 -5.53 8.05 25.62
CA TYR A 308 -6.66 8.94 25.33
C TYR A 308 -7.22 9.54 26.61
N ASN A 309 -7.34 10.87 26.66
CA ASN A 309 -7.79 11.63 27.84
C ASN A 309 -7.06 11.24 29.15
N GLY A 310 -5.74 10.98 29.06
CA GLY A 310 -4.92 10.57 30.19
C GLY A 310 -5.05 9.10 30.61
N ASN A 311 -5.94 8.32 29.97
CA ASN A 311 -6.04 6.89 30.19
C ASN A 311 -5.16 6.12 29.19
N ARG A 312 -4.33 5.22 29.71
CA ARG A 312 -3.48 4.31 28.92
C ARG A 312 -4.12 2.93 28.90
N THR A 313 -4.21 2.33 27.71
CA THR A 313 -4.83 1.02 27.51
C THR A 313 -4.03 0.20 26.51
N LEU A 314 -3.83 -1.09 26.78
CA LEU A 314 -3.30 -2.02 25.79
C LEU A 314 -4.34 -2.27 24.71
N GLN A 315 -3.88 -2.22 23.45
CA GLN A 315 -4.72 -2.41 22.28
C GLN A 315 -3.96 -3.21 21.23
N MET A 316 -4.63 -4.20 20.64
CA MET A 316 -4.10 -4.95 19.50
C MET A 316 -4.50 -4.26 18.21
N VAL A 317 -3.53 -3.89 17.38
CA VAL A 317 -3.79 -3.40 16.02
C VAL A 317 -3.76 -4.59 15.09
N ILE A 318 -4.92 -4.98 14.58
CA ILE A 318 -5.11 -6.11 13.67
C ILE A 318 -4.66 -5.67 12.28
N SER A 319 -3.74 -6.42 11.69
CA SER A 319 -3.28 -6.23 10.31
C SER A 319 -3.97 -7.19 9.34
N ASP A 320 -4.37 -8.37 9.81
CA ASP A 320 -5.06 -9.37 9.00
C ASP A 320 -5.91 -10.29 9.88
N TYR A 321 -6.90 -10.95 9.28
CA TYR A 321 -7.83 -11.81 10.01
C TYR A 321 -8.46 -12.92 9.17
N GLN A 322 -8.96 -13.92 9.88
CA GLN A 322 -9.85 -14.92 9.33
C GLN A 322 -11.05 -15.11 10.25
N LEU A 323 -12.25 -15.10 9.69
CA LEU A 323 -13.49 -15.29 10.42
C LEU A 323 -13.97 -16.74 10.35
N HIS A 324 -14.58 -17.19 11.43
CA HIS A 324 -15.07 -18.55 11.60
C HIS A 324 -16.46 -18.56 12.25
N GLU A 325 -17.25 -19.58 11.91
CA GLU A 325 -18.41 -19.94 12.72
C GLU A 325 -17.96 -20.46 14.10
N ALA A 326 -18.81 -20.33 15.11
CA ALA A 326 -18.51 -20.77 16.47
C ALA A 326 -18.55 -22.30 16.63
#